data_AF-A0A6S7AAL0-F1
#
_entry.id   AF-A0A6S7AAL0-F1
#
_cell.length_a   1.000
_cell.length_b   1.000
_cell.length_c   1.000
_cell.angle_alpha   90.00
_cell.angle_beta   90.00
_cell.angle_gamma   90.00
#
_symmetry.space_group_name_H-M   'P 1'
#
loop_
_entity.id
_entity.type
_entity.pdbx_description
1 polymer ?
#
loop_
_entity_poly.entity_id
_entity_poly.type
_entity_poly.pdbx_seq_one_letter_code
_entity_poly.pdbx_strand_id
1 'polypeptide(L)'
;MPELDLPRLPLTLDYDGALEARLFDDIRLVVAPNIPAVRLEPPRDLATAEERHAAADYAIWNTVHDLFITQVAAQAIAGPFKEDTGFQFALARQLGDDAAHAEFSLGRATVLLGASPLAAVEQGVQEAWDLVGGFALRNWQNFLAWQFHYEHYILARLFVNRRTARVLDAGHREFGENRILPDEEAHRIRITQWWLEKLARADPAQREDWVAGLIQADEDVQRLLGPYLRDSWQLNLRATGLDTRNHVALYDAWRRELLATLLRLDPDELPALTSLAA
;
A
#
# COMPACT_ATOMS: atom_id res chain seq x y z
N MET A 1 -23.37 0.84 9.73
CA MET A 1 -22.75 0.94 8.39
C MET A 1 -23.73 0.37 7.39
N PRO A 2 -23.85 0.92 6.17
CA PRO A 2 -24.65 0.27 5.12
C PRO A 2 -23.94 -1.04 4.70
N GLU A 3 -24.67 -2.15 4.61
CA GLU A 3 -24.20 -3.42 4.04
C GLU A 3 -23.89 -3.22 2.54
N LEU A 4 -22.67 -3.58 2.14
CA LEU A 4 -22.28 -3.68 0.74
C LEU A 4 -22.67 -5.08 0.26
N ASP A 5 -23.79 -5.21 -0.44
CA ASP A 5 -24.19 -6.49 -1.06
C ASP A 5 -23.40 -6.68 -2.37
N LEU A 6 -22.11 -7.01 -2.23
CA LEU A 6 -21.25 -7.37 -3.35
C LEU A 6 -21.52 -8.84 -3.74
N PRO A 7 -21.66 -9.17 -5.03
CA PRO A 7 -21.88 -10.54 -5.45
C PRO A 7 -20.74 -11.43 -4.95
N ARG A 8 -21.09 -12.44 -4.13
CA ARG A 8 -20.16 -13.40 -3.52
C ARG A 8 -19.14 -13.91 -4.53
N LEU A 9 -17.89 -13.47 -4.37
CA LEU A 9 -16.80 -13.81 -5.26
C LEU A 9 -16.39 -15.28 -5.03
N PRO A 10 -16.24 -16.10 -6.09
CA PRO A 10 -15.89 -17.51 -5.94
C PRO A 10 -14.49 -17.68 -5.32
N LEU A 11 -14.35 -18.71 -4.47
CA LEU A 11 -13.13 -19.11 -3.75
C LEU A 11 -11.91 -19.41 -4.67
N THR A 12 -12.10 -19.44 -5.98
CA THR A 12 -11.10 -19.76 -7.02
C THR A 12 -10.56 -18.55 -7.76
N LEU A 13 -10.80 -17.32 -7.28
CA LEU A 13 -10.27 -16.13 -7.95
C LEU A 13 -8.73 -16.13 -7.95
N ASP A 14 -8.16 -16.06 -9.16
CA ASP A 14 -6.81 -15.56 -9.39
C ASP A 14 -6.79 -14.09 -8.96
N TYR A 15 -5.89 -13.76 -8.03
CA TYR A 15 -5.72 -12.39 -7.56
C TYR A 15 -4.95 -11.59 -8.62
N ASP A 16 -5.55 -10.54 -9.15
CA ASP A 16 -4.98 -9.67 -10.19
C ASP A 16 -5.41 -8.20 -10.03
N GLY A 17 -4.80 -7.29 -10.80
CA GLY A 17 -5.17 -5.87 -10.79
C GLY A 17 -6.61 -5.60 -11.25
N ALA A 18 -7.22 -6.51 -12.01
CA ALA A 18 -8.62 -6.37 -12.42
C ALA A 18 -9.58 -6.59 -11.26
N LEU A 19 -9.30 -7.55 -10.37
CA LEU A 19 -10.03 -7.74 -9.13
C LEU A 19 -9.91 -6.51 -8.23
N GLU A 20 -8.69 -6.00 -8.04
CA GLU A 20 -8.44 -4.78 -7.25
C GLU A 20 -9.27 -3.59 -7.76
N ALA A 21 -9.28 -3.36 -9.08
CA ALA A 21 -10.03 -2.27 -9.68
C ALA A 21 -11.54 -2.43 -9.52
N ARG A 22 -12.06 -3.65 -9.69
CA ARG A 22 -13.50 -3.95 -9.49
C ARG A 22 -13.92 -3.70 -8.04
N LEU A 23 -13.18 -4.24 -7.07
CA LEU A 23 -13.47 -4.04 -5.65
C LEU A 23 -13.46 -2.55 -5.29
N PHE A 24 -12.48 -1.79 -5.79
CA PHE A 24 -12.42 -0.35 -5.53
C PHE A 24 -13.63 0.37 -6.14
N ASP A 25 -14.03 0.00 -7.36
CA ASP A 25 -15.18 0.60 -8.03
C ASP A 25 -16.50 0.31 -7.33
N ASP A 26 -16.68 -0.88 -6.76
CA ASP A 26 -17.90 -1.20 -6.02
C ASP A 26 -17.95 -0.42 -4.69
N ILE A 27 -16.84 -0.37 -3.96
CA ILE A 27 -16.75 0.37 -2.69
C ILE A 27 -16.97 1.87 -2.92
N ARG A 28 -16.29 2.48 -3.89
CA ARG A 28 -16.39 3.94 -4.12
C ARG A 28 -17.82 4.37 -4.40
N LEU A 29 -18.63 3.55 -5.08
CA LEU A 29 -19.99 3.91 -5.45
C LEU A 29 -20.86 4.15 -4.21
N VAL A 30 -20.55 3.46 -3.12
CA VAL A 30 -21.31 3.55 -1.87
C VAL A 30 -20.71 4.56 -0.91
N VAL A 31 -19.39 4.54 -0.71
CA VAL A 31 -18.75 5.33 0.38
C VAL A 31 -18.11 6.64 -0.09
N ALA A 32 -17.76 6.75 -1.38
CA ALA A 32 -17.10 7.92 -1.96
C ALA A 32 -17.57 8.23 -3.39
N PRO A 33 -18.88 8.46 -3.61
CA PRO A 33 -19.46 8.65 -4.95
C PRO A 33 -18.95 9.93 -5.65
N ASN A 34 -18.28 10.81 -4.91
CA ASN A 34 -17.56 11.97 -5.46
C ASN A 34 -16.35 11.58 -6.32
N ILE A 35 -15.81 10.37 -6.16
CA ILE A 35 -14.67 9.88 -6.95
C ILE A 35 -15.21 9.32 -8.27
N PRO A 36 -14.78 9.87 -9.43
CA PRO A 36 -15.29 9.42 -10.71
C PRO A 36 -14.77 8.00 -11.05
N ALA A 37 -15.49 7.30 -11.93
CA ALA A 37 -15.08 5.98 -12.42
C ALA A 37 -13.75 6.04 -13.18
N VAL A 38 -13.57 7.11 -13.96
CA VAL A 38 -12.35 7.40 -14.73
C VAL A 38 -11.97 8.87 -14.50
N ARG A 39 -10.69 9.19 -14.71
CA ARG A 39 -10.21 10.57 -14.66
C ARG A 39 -10.94 11.41 -15.71
N LEU A 40 -11.49 12.56 -15.28
CA LEU A 40 -12.25 13.46 -16.15
C LEU A 40 -11.34 14.41 -16.95
N GLU A 41 -10.29 14.92 -16.33
CA GLU A 41 -9.34 15.85 -16.95
C GLU A 41 -7.90 15.41 -16.65
N PRO A 42 -6.96 15.53 -17.61
CA PRO A 42 -5.56 15.27 -17.34
C PRO A 42 -5.01 16.28 -16.32
N PRO A 43 -4.17 15.83 -15.37
CA PRO A 43 -3.54 16.75 -14.43
C PRO A 43 -2.54 17.61 -15.20
N ARG A 44 -2.43 18.87 -14.78
CA ARG A 44 -1.38 19.76 -15.28
C ARG A 44 -0.06 19.49 -14.57
N ASP A 45 1.01 20.01 -15.15
CA ASP A 45 2.33 20.00 -14.52
C ASP A 45 2.44 21.04 -13.38
N LEU A 46 3.54 20.94 -12.62
CA LEU A 46 3.89 21.85 -11.53
C LEU A 46 4.12 23.28 -12.06
N ALA A 47 3.38 24.25 -11.53
CA ALA A 47 3.44 25.64 -11.97
C ALA A 47 4.11 26.56 -10.95
N THR A 48 3.87 26.34 -9.65
CA THR A 48 4.33 27.26 -8.59
C THR A 48 5.51 26.69 -7.80
N ALA A 49 6.20 27.55 -7.04
CA ALA A 49 7.25 27.12 -6.12
C ALA A 49 6.68 26.24 -4.99
N GLU A 50 5.46 26.54 -4.51
CA GLU A 50 4.77 25.75 -3.49
C GLU A 50 4.46 24.34 -4.00
N GLU A 51 3.96 24.21 -5.23
CA GLU A 51 3.70 22.90 -5.85
C GLU A 51 4.98 22.10 -6.06
N ARG A 52 6.08 22.75 -6.45
CA ARG A 52 7.39 22.10 -6.56
C ARG A 52 7.89 21.60 -5.22
N HIS A 53 7.72 22.38 -4.16
CA HIS A 53 8.12 21.99 -2.82
C HIS A 53 7.26 20.84 -2.28
N ALA A 54 5.95 20.91 -2.45
CA ALA A 54 5.05 19.81 -2.05
C ALA A 54 5.31 18.52 -2.83
N ALA A 55 5.62 18.62 -4.13
CA ALA A 55 6.06 17.48 -4.93
C ALA A 55 7.42 16.92 -4.48
N ALA A 56 8.34 17.78 -4.01
CA ALA A 56 9.60 17.33 -3.44
C ALA A 56 9.39 16.57 -2.13
N ASP A 57 8.58 17.09 -1.21
CA ASP A 57 8.25 16.40 0.03
C ASP A 57 7.62 15.03 -0.24
N TYR A 58 6.74 14.95 -1.24
CA TYR A 58 6.17 13.69 -1.69
C TYR A 58 7.23 12.72 -2.26
N ALA A 59 8.18 13.22 -3.05
CA ALA A 59 9.28 12.41 -3.56
C ALA A 59 10.20 11.92 -2.43
N ILE A 60 10.48 12.73 -1.40
CA ILE A 60 11.21 12.30 -0.21
C ILE A 60 10.45 11.18 0.50
N TRP A 61 9.14 11.34 0.70
CA TRP A 61 8.31 10.32 1.34
C TRP A 61 8.32 8.99 0.56
N ASN A 62 8.23 9.03 -0.77
CA ASN A 62 8.36 7.82 -1.60
C ASN A 62 9.76 7.18 -1.46
N THR A 63 10.83 7.99 -1.48
CA THR A 63 12.18 7.45 -1.22
C THR A 63 12.28 6.75 0.12
N VAL A 64 11.74 7.35 1.18
CA VAL A 64 11.73 6.75 2.52
C VAL A 64 10.92 5.46 2.54
N HIS A 65 9.72 5.47 1.94
CA HIS A 65 8.83 4.32 1.85
C HIS A 65 9.51 3.12 1.18
N ASP A 66 10.04 3.32 -0.02
CA ASP A 66 10.59 2.23 -0.85
C ASP A 66 11.95 1.76 -0.32
N LEU A 67 12.78 2.68 0.19
CA LEU A 67 14.05 2.33 0.83
C LEU A 67 13.83 1.55 2.13
N PHE A 68 12.80 1.89 2.90
CA PHE A 68 12.43 1.14 4.09
C PHE A 68 11.96 -0.28 3.74
N ILE A 69 11.07 -0.43 2.74
CA ILE A 69 10.66 -1.75 2.26
C ILE A 69 11.87 -2.58 1.82
N THR A 70 12.79 -1.98 1.06
CA THR A 70 14.05 -2.62 0.62
C THR A 70 14.82 -3.21 1.80
N GLN A 71 15.00 -2.44 2.87
CA GLN A 71 15.75 -2.88 4.05
C GLN A 71 15.01 -3.97 4.83
N VAL A 72 13.69 -3.86 4.96
CA VAL A 72 12.85 -4.87 5.62
C VAL A 72 12.82 -6.18 4.81
N ALA A 73 12.66 -6.12 3.49
CA ALA A 73 12.70 -7.29 2.61
C ALA A 73 14.05 -8.02 2.70
N ALA A 74 15.17 -7.29 2.70
CA ALA A 74 16.49 -7.87 2.87
C ALA A 74 16.63 -8.63 4.19
N GLN A 75 16.17 -8.04 5.30
CA GLN A 75 16.20 -8.70 6.61
C GLN A 75 15.22 -9.87 6.71
N ALA A 76 14.06 -9.77 6.06
CA ALA A 76 13.06 -10.83 6.03
C ALA A 76 13.58 -12.09 5.32
N ILE A 77 14.28 -11.92 4.19
CA ILE A 77 14.98 -13.00 3.47
C ILE A 77 16.01 -13.68 4.38
N ALA A 78 16.81 -12.91 5.13
CA ALA A 78 17.84 -13.45 6.00
C ALA A 78 17.31 -14.03 7.34
N GLY A 79 16.08 -13.68 7.73
CA GLY A 79 15.47 -14.04 9.01
C GLY A 79 14.26 -14.95 8.85
N PRO A 80 13.02 -14.44 9.02
CA PRO A 80 11.80 -15.24 9.07
C PRO A 80 11.57 -16.13 7.84
N PHE A 81 12.13 -15.80 6.68
CA PHE A 81 11.93 -16.54 5.43
C PHE A 81 13.20 -17.21 4.89
N LYS A 82 14.23 -17.37 5.72
CA LYS A 82 15.52 -17.95 5.30
C LYS A 82 15.42 -19.37 4.73
N GLU A 83 14.41 -20.14 5.14
CA GLU A 83 14.16 -21.51 4.65
C GLU A 83 12.99 -21.58 3.64
N ASP A 84 12.40 -20.45 3.26
CA ASP A 84 11.29 -20.38 2.30
C ASP A 84 11.78 -19.85 0.95
N THR A 85 12.50 -20.69 0.20
CA THR A 85 13.06 -20.34 -1.11
C THR A 85 11.98 -19.86 -2.10
N GLY A 86 10.76 -20.37 -2.00
CA GLY A 86 9.64 -19.93 -2.84
C GLY A 86 9.33 -18.45 -2.61
N PHE A 87 9.18 -18.06 -1.35
CA PHE A 87 8.91 -16.66 -1.02
C PHE A 87 10.11 -15.73 -1.20
N GLN A 88 11.34 -16.25 -1.02
CA GLN A 88 12.55 -15.48 -1.29
C GLN A 88 12.59 -14.92 -2.73
N PHE A 89 12.05 -15.62 -3.73
CA PHE A 89 11.95 -15.07 -5.09
C PHE A 89 10.95 -13.92 -5.23
N ALA A 90 9.89 -13.90 -4.42
CA ALA A 90 8.97 -12.76 -4.37
C ALA A 90 9.68 -11.56 -3.73
N LEU A 91 10.31 -11.77 -2.56
CA LEU A 91 11.00 -10.73 -1.82
C LEU A 91 12.25 -10.19 -2.54
N ALA A 92 13.00 -11.04 -3.25
CA ALA A 92 14.17 -10.61 -4.00
C ALA A 92 13.80 -9.72 -5.20
N ARG A 93 12.62 -9.96 -5.80
CA ARG A 93 12.09 -9.06 -6.83
C ARG A 93 11.71 -7.71 -6.21
N GLN A 94 10.89 -7.73 -5.17
CA GLN A 94 10.46 -6.52 -4.45
C GLN A 94 11.65 -5.68 -4.00
N LEU A 95 12.67 -6.32 -3.40
CA LEU A 95 13.92 -5.66 -3.01
C LEU A 95 14.59 -4.92 -4.17
N GLY A 96 14.66 -5.52 -5.36
CA GLY A 96 15.31 -4.91 -6.51
C GLY A 96 14.48 -3.77 -7.13
N ASP A 97 13.18 -3.99 -7.24
CA ASP A 97 12.24 -3.03 -7.82
C ASP A 97 12.11 -1.79 -6.91
N ASP A 98 11.87 -1.96 -5.60
CA ASP A 98 11.73 -0.86 -4.63
C ASP A 98 13.04 -0.08 -4.42
N ALA A 99 14.19 -0.76 -4.48
CA ALA A 99 15.48 -0.07 -4.45
C ALA A 99 15.63 0.89 -5.64
N ALA A 100 15.18 0.48 -6.83
CA ALA A 100 15.20 1.33 -8.01
C ALA A 100 14.18 2.47 -7.91
N HIS A 101 13.01 2.24 -7.31
CA HIS A 101 12.00 3.28 -7.09
C HIS A 101 12.49 4.32 -6.07
N ALA A 102 13.15 3.88 -5.00
CA ALA A 102 13.77 4.74 -3.99
C ALA A 102 14.84 5.65 -4.60
N GLU A 103 15.75 5.07 -5.39
CA GLU A 103 16.81 5.80 -6.09
C GLU A 103 16.23 6.86 -7.04
N PHE A 104 15.22 6.49 -7.82
CA PHE A 104 14.55 7.41 -8.73
C PHE A 104 13.89 8.57 -7.97
N SER A 105 13.13 8.26 -6.93
CA SER A 105 12.44 9.28 -6.12
C SER A 105 13.44 10.22 -5.43
N LEU A 106 14.61 9.72 -5.02
CA LEU A 106 15.68 10.52 -4.40
C LEU A 106 16.26 11.52 -5.41
N GLY A 107 16.53 11.04 -6.62
CA GLY A 107 16.95 11.87 -7.74
C GLY A 107 15.91 12.95 -8.06
N ARG A 108 14.62 12.58 -8.04
CA ARG A 108 13.53 13.53 -8.30
C ARG A 108 13.42 14.61 -7.23
N ALA A 109 13.45 14.24 -5.95
CA ALA A 109 13.47 15.18 -4.84
C ALA A 109 14.66 16.15 -4.94
N THR A 110 15.85 15.65 -5.30
CA THR A 110 17.06 16.48 -5.52
C THR A 110 16.84 17.52 -6.62
N VAL A 111 16.24 17.12 -7.74
CA VAL A 111 15.94 18.04 -8.85
C VAL A 111 14.92 19.10 -8.45
N LEU A 112 13.88 18.72 -7.70
CA LEU A 112 12.82 19.64 -7.29
C LEU A 112 13.28 20.66 -6.23
N LEU A 113 14.18 20.26 -5.33
CA LEU A 113 14.73 21.13 -4.29
C LEU A 113 15.95 21.94 -4.75
N GLY A 114 16.68 21.46 -5.76
CA GLY A 114 17.99 22.00 -6.13
C GLY A 114 19.09 21.72 -5.10
N ALA A 115 18.85 20.79 -4.16
CA ALA A 115 19.76 20.39 -3.10
C ALA A 115 19.52 18.92 -2.71
N SER A 116 20.52 18.29 -2.08
CA SER A 116 20.39 16.89 -1.64
C SER A 116 19.39 16.76 -0.48
N PRO A 117 18.36 15.89 -0.59
CA PRO A 117 17.43 15.59 0.49
C PRO A 117 17.92 14.46 1.41
N LEU A 118 19.16 13.98 1.26
CA LEU A 118 19.64 12.75 1.90
C LEU A 118 19.44 12.73 3.42
N ALA A 119 19.72 13.83 4.12
CA ALA A 119 19.55 13.91 5.57
C ALA A 119 18.07 13.71 6.00
N ALA A 120 17.12 14.23 5.23
CA ALA A 120 15.70 14.04 5.49
C ALA A 120 15.28 12.59 5.21
N VAL A 121 15.86 11.95 4.19
CA VAL A 121 15.62 10.53 3.88
C VAL A 121 16.18 9.63 4.98
N GLU A 122 17.41 9.87 5.44
CA GLU A 122 18.04 9.11 6.54
C GLU A 122 17.21 9.18 7.81
N GLN A 123 16.74 10.38 8.16
CA GLN A 123 15.84 10.58 9.30
C GLN A 123 14.52 9.82 9.10
N GLY A 124 13.86 9.98 7.94
CA GLY A 124 12.58 9.32 7.68
C GLY A 124 12.67 7.79 7.70
N VAL A 125 13.77 7.22 7.19
CA VAL A 125 14.02 5.77 7.26
C VAL A 125 14.20 5.31 8.71
N GLN A 126 14.94 6.07 9.51
CA GLN A 126 15.08 5.76 10.94
C GLN A 126 13.73 5.81 11.66
N GLU A 127 12.91 6.83 11.40
CA GLU A 127 11.57 6.96 11.95
C GLU A 127 10.66 5.78 11.55
N ALA A 128 10.76 5.30 10.30
CA ALA A 128 10.02 4.11 9.85
C ALA A 128 10.46 2.83 10.58
N TRP A 129 11.77 2.67 10.81
CA TRP A 129 12.31 1.57 11.61
C TRP A 129 11.81 1.59 13.05
N ASP A 130 11.84 2.76 13.69
CA ASP A 130 11.37 2.95 15.05
C ASP A 130 9.86 2.72 15.17
N LEU A 131 9.09 3.08 14.14
CA LEU A 131 7.64 2.92 14.12
C LEU A 131 7.20 1.46 13.93
N VAL A 132 7.72 0.77 12.91
CA VAL A 132 7.15 -0.51 12.46
C VAL A 132 8.18 -1.60 12.11
N GLY A 133 9.47 -1.28 12.03
CA GLY A 133 10.48 -2.26 11.61
C GLY A 133 10.58 -3.49 12.53
N GLY A 134 10.59 -3.27 13.84
CA GLY A 134 10.58 -4.35 14.83
C GLY A 134 9.27 -5.15 14.84
N PHE A 135 8.16 -4.54 14.43
CA PHE A 135 6.89 -5.24 14.23
C PHE A 135 6.98 -6.15 13.00
N ALA A 136 7.36 -5.59 11.84
CA ALA A 136 7.36 -6.29 10.56
C ALA A 136 8.22 -7.56 10.57
N LEU A 137 9.33 -7.57 11.31
CA LEU A 137 10.26 -8.72 11.35
C LEU A 137 10.02 -9.70 12.51
N ARG A 138 8.97 -9.51 13.32
CA ARG A 138 8.72 -10.32 14.52
C ARG A 138 8.44 -11.80 14.19
N ASN A 139 7.61 -12.05 13.19
CA ASN A 139 7.27 -13.36 12.65
C ASN A 139 6.63 -13.18 11.26
N TRP A 140 6.29 -14.30 10.61
CA TRP A 140 5.74 -14.26 9.26
C TRP A 140 4.34 -13.62 9.19
N GLN A 141 3.50 -13.74 10.22
CA GLN A 141 2.19 -13.08 10.25
C GLN A 141 2.33 -11.56 10.33
N ASN A 142 3.20 -11.06 11.20
CA ASN A 142 3.48 -9.64 11.32
C ASN A 142 4.08 -9.08 10.02
N PHE A 143 4.97 -9.83 9.38
CA PHE A 143 5.52 -9.44 8.08
C PHE A 143 4.44 -9.37 7.01
N LEU A 144 3.57 -10.38 6.91
CA LEU A 144 2.51 -10.39 5.90
C LEU A 144 1.47 -9.29 6.15
N ALA A 145 1.08 -9.05 7.40
CA ALA A 145 0.21 -7.94 7.76
C ALA A 145 0.85 -6.58 7.41
N TRP A 146 2.16 -6.41 7.66
CA TRP A 146 2.89 -5.22 7.22
C TRP A 146 2.88 -5.07 5.69
N GLN A 147 3.10 -6.15 4.94
CA GLN A 147 3.00 -6.14 3.48
C GLN A 147 1.60 -5.75 3.01
N PHE A 148 0.53 -6.26 3.64
CA PHE A 148 -0.83 -5.84 3.27
C PHE A 148 -1.04 -4.33 3.42
N HIS A 149 -0.45 -3.70 4.43
CA HIS A 149 -0.53 -2.24 4.61
C HIS A 149 0.25 -1.46 3.56
N TYR A 150 1.49 -1.87 3.32
CA TYR A 150 2.42 -1.15 2.42
C TYR A 150 2.09 -1.38 0.95
N GLU A 151 1.61 -2.57 0.59
CA GLU A 151 1.35 -2.96 -0.80
C GLU A 151 -0.14 -2.84 -1.16
N HIS A 152 -1.02 -3.43 -0.35
CA HIS A 152 -2.43 -3.61 -0.73
C HIS A 152 -3.32 -2.44 -0.30
N TYR A 153 -3.22 -1.97 0.94
CA TYR A 153 -4.14 -0.96 1.47
C TYR A 153 -3.82 0.46 0.97
N ILE A 154 -2.58 0.71 0.57
CA ILE A 154 -2.18 1.98 -0.06
C ILE A 154 -2.89 2.22 -1.40
N LEU A 155 -3.35 1.15 -2.08
CA LEU A 155 -4.04 1.24 -3.37
C LEU A 155 -5.29 2.11 -3.32
N ALA A 156 -6.02 2.16 -2.21
CA ALA A 156 -7.19 3.04 -2.08
C ALA A 156 -6.82 4.48 -2.42
N ARG A 157 -5.73 4.99 -1.82
CA ARG A 157 -5.18 6.33 -2.09
C ARG A 157 -4.71 6.46 -3.53
N LEU A 158 -4.02 5.45 -4.07
CA LEU A 158 -3.50 5.48 -5.44
C LEU A 158 -4.62 5.54 -6.49
N PHE A 159 -5.71 4.79 -6.30
CA PHE A 159 -6.89 4.89 -7.16
C PHE A 159 -7.53 6.28 -7.10
N VAL A 160 -7.67 6.86 -5.90
CA VAL A 160 -8.16 8.25 -5.75
C VAL A 160 -7.25 9.23 -6.48
N ASN A 161 -5.94 9.13 -6.28
CA ASN A 161 -4.95 10.00 -6.92
C ASN A 161 -5.01 9.89 -8.45
N ARG A 162 -5.08 8.66 -8.98
CA ARG A 162 -5.23 8.41 -10.42
C ARG A 162 -6.51 9.01 -11.01
N ARG A 163 -7.57 9.17 -10.23
CA ARG A 163 -8.87 9.66 -10.72
C ARG A 163 -9.10 11.15 -10.47
N THR A 164 -8.43 11.73 -9.48
CA THR A 164 -8.77 13.07 -8.96
C THR A 164 -7.61 14.04 -8.84
N ALA A 165 -6.35 13.59 -8.99
CA ALA A 165 -5.20 14.50 -8.97
C ALA A 165 -5.35 15.61 -10.00
N ARG A 166 -5.08 16.84 -9.57
CA ARG A 166 -5.13 18.05 -10.41
C ARG A 166 -3.77 18.43 -10.93
N VAL A 167 -2.74 18.10 -10.17
CA VAL A 167 -1.33 18.39 -10.44
C VAL A 167 -0.53 17.11 -10.34
N LEU A 168 0.34 16.85 -11.30
CA LEU A 168 1.31 15.77 -11.24
C LEU A 168 2.64 16.24 -11.82
N ASP A 169 3.72 15.90 -11.14
CA ASP A 169 5.07 16.10 -11.63
C ASP A 169 5.32 15.25 -12.88
N ALA A 170 5.49 15.90 -14.03
CA ALA A 170 5.67 15.21 -15.30
C ALA A 170 6.89 14.27 -15.31
N GLY A 171 7.97 14.65 -14.62
CA GLY A 171 9.19 13.83 -14.51
C GLY A 171 8.96 12.53 -13.75
N HIS A 172 8.13 12.57 -12.70
CA HIS A 172 7.77 11.38 -11.94
C HIS A 172 6.73 10.51 -12.65
N ARG A 173 5.76 11.15 -13.36
CA ARG A 173 4.64 10.44 -13.98
C ARG A 173 5.07 9.34 -14.96
N GLU A 174 6.02 9.62 -15.85
CA GLU A 174 6.46 8.65 -16.86
C GLU A 174 7.08 7.40 -16.22
N PHE A 175 7.93 7.59 -15.21
CA PHE A 175 8.52 6.48 -14.47
C PHE A 175 7.46 5.74 -13.64
N GLY A 176 6.55 6.49 -13.01
CA GLY A 176 5.44 5.91 -12.25
C GLY A 176 4.53 5.02 -13.11
N GLU A 177 4.17 5.46 -14.31
CA GLU A 177 3.26 4.72 -15.20
C GLU A 177 3.92 3.48 -15.83
N ASN A 178 5.21 3.55 -16.15
CA ASN A 178 5.89 2.50 -16.93
C ASN A 178 6.77 1.56 -16.10
N ARG A 179 7.08 1.91 -14.85
CA ARG A 179 7.94 1.11 -13.97
C ARG A 179 7.23 0.81 -12.66
N ILE A 180 6.93 1.83 -11.87
CA ILE A 180 6.34 1.65 -10.53
C ILE A 180 5.04 0.86 -10.60
N LEU A 181 4.03 1.32 -11.35
CA LEU A 181 2.72 0.64 -11.36
C LEU A 181 2.79 -0.85 -11.74
N PRO A 182 3.47 -1.26 -12.83
CA PRO A 182 3.64 -2.68 -13.15
C PRO A 182 4.44 -3.48 -12.11
N ASP A 183 5.47 -2.87 -11.51
CA ASP A 183 6.31 -3.54 -10.51
C ASP A 183 5.51 -3.81 -9.22
N GLU A 184 4.80 -2.80 -8.71
CA GLU A 184 3.96 -2.94 -7.51
C GLU A 184 2.80 -3.93 -7.69
N GLU A 185 2.22 -3.98 -8.89
CA GLU A 185 1.23 -5.03 -9.21
C GLU A 185 1.86 -6.42 -9.12
N ALA A 186 3.08 -6.59 -9.62
CA ALA A 186 3.79 -7.86 -9.51
C ALA A 186 4.13 -8.22 -8.06
N HIS A 187 4.45 -7.24 -7.20
CA HIS A 187 4.69 -7.44 -5.76
C HIS A 187 3.44 -8.00 -5.08
N ARG A 188 2.32 -7.28 -5.19
CA ARG A 188 1.02 -7.69 -4.61
C ARG A 188 0.59 -9.06 -5.07
N ILE A 189 0.66 -9.34 -6.38
CA ILE A 189 0.26 -10.64 -6.93
C ILE A 189 1.12 -11.76 -6.33
N ARG A 190 2.45 -11.60 -6.27
CA ARG A 190 3.36 -12.64 -5.75
C ARG A 190 3.19 -12.89 -4.26
N ILE A 191 3.04 -11.82 -3.47
CA ILE A 191 2.78 -11.92 -2.03
C ILE A 191 1.45 -12.62 -1.78
N THR A 192 0.39 -12.23 -2.49
CA THR A 192 -0.93 -12.87 -2.38
C THR A 192 -0.88 -14.33 -2.81
N GLN A 193 -0.21 -14.65 -3.92
CA GLN A 193 -0.08 -16.04 -4.40
C GLN A 193 0.62 -16.93 -3.39
N TRP A 194 1.77 -16.50 -2.84
CA TRP A 194 2.46 -17.24 -1.79
C TRP A 194 1.54 -17.49 -0.58
N TRP A 195 0.84 -16.45 -0.13
CA TRP A 195 -0.08 -16.56 1.00
C TRP A 195 -1.22 -17.53 0.73
N LEU A 196 -1.87 -17.42 -0.43
CA LEU A 196 -3.00 -18.28 -0.80
C LEU A 196 -2.56 -19.74 -0.99
N GLU A 197 -1.38 -19.99 -1.54
CA GLU A 197 -0.81 -21.34 -1.61
C GLU A 197 -0.51 -21.92 -0.23
N LYS A 198 0.06 -21.10 0.66
CA LYS A 198 0.30 -21.47 2.06
C LYS A 198 -1.02 -21.83 2.74
N LEU A 199 -2.04 -21.00 2.60
CA LEU A 199 -3.37 -21.19 3.18
C LEU A 199 -4.08 -22.43 2.63
N ALA A 200 -3.95 -22.71 1.33
CA ALA A 200 -4.57 -23.87 0.68
C ALA A 200 -3.99 -25.21 1.13
N ARG A 201 -2.73 -25.23 1.60
CA ARG A 201 -2.04 -26.43 2.09
C ARG A 201 -2.24 -26.65 3.60
N ALA A 202 -2.80 -25.67 4.32
CA ALA A 202 -3.06 -25.78 5.74
C ALA A 202 -4.19 -26.77 6.02
N ASP A 203 -4.06 -27.55 7.10
CA ASP A 203 -5.21 -28.25 7.65
C ASP A 203 -6.24 -27.27 8.23
N PRO A 204 -7.49 -27.69 8.50
CA PRO A 204 -8.53 -26.77 8.97
C PRO A 204 -8.17 -26.02 10.27
N ALA A 205 -7.50 -26.67 11.22
CA ALA A 205 -7.16 -26.05 12.50
C ALA A 205 -6.01 -25.04 12.33
N GLN A 206 -5.01 -25.39 11.52
CA GLN A 206 -3.93 -24.47 11.15
C GLN A 206 -4.45 -23.25 10.40
N ARG A 207 -5.40 -23.47 9.48
CA ARG A 207 -6.03 -22.40 8.72
C ARG A 207 -6.75 -21.41 9.64
N GLU A 208 -7.55 -21.92 10.57
CA GLU A 208 -8.26 -21.09 11.56
C GLU A 208 -7.28 -20.26 12.41
N ASP A 209 -6.23 -20.90 12.94
CA ASP A 209 -5.19 -20.24 13.74
C ASP A 209 -4.45 -19.16 12.95
N TRP A 210 -4.06 -19.44 11.71
CA TRP A 210 -3.33 -18.49 10.86
C TRP A 210 -4.18 -17.29 10.46
N VAL A 211 -5.46 -17.52 10.13
CA VAL A 211 -6.41 -16.46 9.80
C VAL A 211 -6.62 -15.56 11.03
N ALA A 212 -6.88 -16.13 12.20
CA ALA A 212 -7.05 -15.36 13.44
C ALA A 212 -5.78 -14.55 13.78
N GLY A 213 -4.61 -15.18 13.66
CA GLY A 213 -3.32 -14.51 13.89
C GLY A 213 -3.05 -13.36 12.93
N LEU A 214 -3.41 -13.49 11.65
CA LEU A 214 -3.27 -12.41 10.67
C LEU A 214 -4.24 -11.26 10.90
N ILE A 215 -5.49 -11.53 11.29
CA ILE A 215 -6.44 -10.47 11.67
C ILE A 215 -5.89 -9.67 12.85
N GLN A 216 -5.33 -10.34 13.86
CA GLN A 216 -4.72 -9.66 15.00
C GLN A 216 -3.50 -8.84 14.58
N ALA A 217 -2.62 -9.40 13.74
CA ALA A 217 -1.44 -8.69 13.26
C ALA A 217 -1.81 -7.46 12.41
N ASP A 218 -2.81 -7.59 11.53
CA ASP A 218 -3.36 -6.49 10.74
C ASP A 218 -3.94 -5.37 11.63
N GLU A 219 -4.68 -5.73 12.68
CA GLU A 219 -5.19 -4.77 13.67
C GLU A 219 -4.08 -4.06 14.45
N ASP A 220 -3.04 -4.80 14.85
CA ASP A 220 -1.92 -4.24 15.59
C ASP A 220 -1.12 -3.25 14.72
N VAL A 221 -0.86 -3.59 13.46
CA VAL A 221 -0.14 -2.69 12.55
C VAL A 221 -0.99 -1.49 12.14
N GLN A 222 -2.31 -1.64 11.98
CA GLN A 222 -3.22 -0.51 11.74
C GLN A 222 -3.10 0.53 12.86
N ARG A 223 -3.04 0.10 14.13
CA ARG A 223 -2.91 1.03 15.27
C ARG A 223 -1.56 1.75 15.26
N LEU A 224 -0.49 1.07 14.86
CA LEU A 224 0.83 1.68 14.71
C LEU A 224 0.87 2.68 13.54
N LEU A 225 0.35 2.29 12.38
CA LEU A 225 0.44 3.07 11.14
C LEU A 225 -0.64 4.14 11.00
N GLY A 226 -1.68 4.16 11.84
CA GLY A 226 -2.80 5.11 11.76
C GLY A 226 -2.38 6.57 11.55
N PRO A 227 -1.50 7.15 12.40
CA PRO A 227 -0.97 8.50 12.20
C PRO A 227 -0.22 8.67 10.86
N TYR A 228 0.69 7.76 10.55
CA TYR A 228 1.47 7.76 9.31
C TYR A 228 0.58 7.74 8.06
N LEU A 229 -0.46 6.91 8.06
CA LEU A 229 -1.43 6.80 6.96
C LEU A 229 -2.22 8.10 6.78
N ARG A 230 -2.67 8.74 7.87
CA ARG A 230 -3.36 10.04 7.80
C ARG A 230 -2.45 11.13 7.24
N ASP A 231 -1.20 11.19 7.69
CA ASP A 231 -0.22 12.17 7.21
C ASP A 231 0.08 11.95 5.72
N SER A 232 0.16 10.69 5.29
CA SER A 232 0.32 10.29 3.89
C SER A 232 -0.82 10.81 3.00
N TRP A 233 -2.08 10.74 3.43
CA TRP A 233 -3.21 11.35 2.70
C TRP A 233 -3.08 12.88 2.60
N GLN A 234 -2.67 13.55 3.67
CA GLN A 234 -2.47 15.01 3.68
C GLN A 234 -1.30 15.44 2.80
N LEU A 235 -0.21 14.66 2.79
CA LEU A 235 0.93 14.89 1.92
C LEU A 235 0.53 14.82 0.45
N ASN A 236 -0.22 13.79 0.07
CA ASN A 236 -0.72 13.65 -1.29
C ASN A 236 -1.67 14.81 -1.66
N LEU A 237 -2.54 15.26 -0.73
CA LEU A 237 -3.42 16.40 -0.96
C LEU A 237 -2.62 17.65 -1.31
N ARG A 238 -1.54 17.93 -0.56
CA ARG A 238 -0.65 19.05 -0.84
C ARG A 238 0.09 18.90 -2.17
N ALA A 239 0.58 17.70 -2.46
CA ALA A 239 1.40 17.45 -3.66
C ALA A 239 0.59 17.42 -4.96
N THR A 240 -0.62 16.86 -4.95
CA THR A 240 -1.38 16.58 -6.19
C THR A 240 -2.76 17.24 -6.24
N GLY A 241 -3.27 17.73 -5.10
CA GLY A 241 -4.63 18.25 -5.00
C GLY A 241 -5.71 17.18 -5.16
N LEU A 242 -5.42 15.91 -4.85
CA LEU A 242 -6.44 14.84 -4.89
C LEU A 242 -7.65 15.15 -4.01
N ASP A 243 -8.76 14.51 -4.30
CA ASP A 243 -9.97 14.63 -3.50
C ASP A 243 -9.91 13.73 -2.26
N THR A 244 -9.87 14.32 -1.08
CA THR A 244 -9.82 13.60 0.21
C THR A 244 -11.17 13.50 0.91
N ARG A 245 -12.26 13.93 0.27
CA ARG A 245 -13.60 13.76 0.84
C ARG A 245 -13.90 12.26 1.00
N ASN A 246 -14.37 11.89 2.20
CA ASN A 246 -14.66 10.51 2.60
C ASN A 246 -13.48 9.53 2.56
N HIS A 247 -12.23 10.00 2.54
CA HIS A 247 -11.06 9.10 2.45
C HIS A 247 -10.96 8.08 3.59
N VAL A 248 -11.37 8.44 4.82
CA VAL A 248 -11.41 7.50 5.97
C VAL A 248 -12.39 6.35 5.69
N ALA A 249 -13.64 6.66 5.36
CA ALA A 249 -14.66 5.64 5.09
C ALA A 249 -14.27 4.76 3.89
N LEU A 250 -13.64 5.35 2.87
CA LEU A 250 -13.11 4.62 1.73
C LEU A 250 -11.97 3.67 2.10
N TYR A 251 -11.00 4.15 2.89
CA TYR A 251 -9.88 3.32 3.34
C TYR A 251 -10.37 2.17 4.23
N ASP A 252 -11.25 2.45 5.19
CA ASP A 252 -11.77 1.44 6.12
C ASP A 252 -12.56 0.35 5.39
N ALA A 253 -13.40 0.74 4.43
CA ALA A 253 -14.13 -0.20 3.58
C ALA A 253 -13.17 -1.01 2.69
N TRP A 254 -12.19 -0.35 2.06
CA TRP A 254 -11.17 -1.02 1.24
C TRP A 254 -10.36 -2.05 2.04
N ARG A 255 -9.86 -1.67 3.22
CA ARG A 255 -9.09 -2.57 4.10
C ARG A 255 -9.93 -3.78 4.50
N ARG A 256 -11.20 -3.59 4.89
CA ARG A 256 -12.10 -4.69 5.26
C ARG A 256 -12.31 -5.66 4.10
N GLU A 257 -12.70 -5.15 2.93
CA GLU A 257 -12.97 -5.98 1.74
C GLU A 257 -11.71 -6.73 1.27
N LEU A 258 -10.56 -6.06 1.23
CA LEU A 258 -9.31 -6.73 0.87
C LEU A 258 -8.86 -7.73 1.92
N LEU A 259 -8.95 -7.43 3.20
CA LEU A 259 -8.59 -8.39 4.25
C LEU A 259 -9.46 -9.65 4.13
N ALA A 260 -10.77 -9.51 3.97
CA ALA A 260 -11.68 -10.65 3.78
C ALA A 260 -11.30 -11.47 2.54
N THR A 261 -11.03 -10.77 1.42
CA THR A 261 -10.60 -11.40 0.16
C THR A 261 -9.31 -12.19 0.33
N LEU A 262 -8.29 -11.59 0.97
CA LEU A 262 -6.98 -12.19 1.20
C LEU A 262 -7.06 -13.37 2.17
N LEU A 263 -7.96 -13.33 3.15
CA LEU A 263 -8.18 -14.41 4.12
C LEU A 263 -9.18 -15.48 3.65
N ARG A 264 -9.83 -15.28 2.49
CA ARG A 264 -10.90 -16.14 1.96
C ARG A 264 -12.06 -16.28 2.95
N LEU A 265 -12.48 -15.15 3.52
CA LEU A 265 -13.63 -15.01 4.41
C LEU A 265 -14.71 -14.14 3.76
N ASP A 266 -15.92 -14.21 4.28
CA ASP A 266 -16.94 -13.20 4.03
C ASP A 266 -16.56 -11.91 4.82
N PRO A 267 -16.67 -10.70 4.24
CA PRO A 267 -16.44 -9.46 4.97
C PRO A 267 -17.22 -9.33 6.28
N ASP A 268 -18.39 -9.97 6.39
CA ASP A 268 -19.21 -9.99 7.62
C ASP A 268 -18.71 -10.94 8.71
N GLU A 269 -17.79 -11.85 8.39
CA GLU A 269 -17.12 -12.72 9.36
C GLU A 269 -15.93 -12.03 10.06
N LEU A 270 -15.47 -10.89 9.54
CA LEU A 270 -14.40 -10.12 10.17
C LEU A 270 -14.89 -9.42 11.45
N PRO A 271 -14.04 -9.31 12.49
CA PRO A 271 -14.35 -8.49 13.65
C PRO A 271 -14.43 -7.01 13.25
N ALA A 272 -14.94 -6.19 14.17
CA ALA A 272 -14.85 -4.74 14.01
C ALA A 272 -13.37 -4.31 13.97
N LEU A 273 -12.94 -3.81 12.82
CA LEU A 273 -11.57 -3.36 12.59
C LEU A 273 -11.35 -1.94 13.09
N THR A 274 -10.14 -1.63 13.55
CA THR A 274 -9.73 -0.28 13.94
C THR A 274 -9.79 0.64 12.72
N SER A 275 -10.54 1.73 12.84
CA SER A 275 -10.69 2.74 11.78
C SER A 275 -9.43 3.58 11.61
N LEU A 276 -9.18 4.08 10.40
CA LEU A 276 -8.18 5.11 10.13
C LEU A 276 -8.41 6.41 10.93
N ALA A 277 -9.63 6.66 11.42
CA ALA A 277 -9.92 7.83 12.26
C ALA A 277 -9.54 7.67 13.74
N ALA A 278 -9.15 6.47 14.18
CA ALA A 278 -8.83 6.18 15.58
C ALA A 278 -7.53 6.84 16.06
#